data_AF-A0A1V2R4P5-F1
#
_entry.id   AF-A0A1V2R4P5-F1
#
_cell.length_a   1.000
_cell.length_b   1.000
_cell.length_c   1.000
_cell.angle_alpha   90.00
_cell.angle_beta   90.00
_cell.angle_gamma   90.00
#
_symmetry.space_group_name_H-M   'P 1'
#
loop_
_entity.id
_entity.type
_entity.pdbx_description
1 polymer ?
#
loop_
_entity_poly.entity_id
_entity_poly.type
_entity_poly.pdbx_seq_one_letter_code
_entity_poly.pdbx_strand_id
1 'polypeptide(L)'
;KLLPEFLGGSADLAPSNLTIWSGSVSLDKDHAGNYIHYGVREFGMTAIANGIALHGGFVPYTATFLMFVEYARNAVRMAALMKIRSIYVYTHDSIGLGEDGPTHQPVEQLASLRVTPNMSNWRPADQVETAVAWKYAIERQDGPTSLILSRQNLAQQPRTAEQLANVAKGGYVLKDSDGQPELILIATGSEVELAVGAYDKLTAAGRKVRVVSMPSTDAFDKQDAAYREAVLPKAVSARVAIEAGIADYWFKYVGLNGAIVGMTSFGESAPAELLFEEFGFTVDNVVEKAQALLK
;
A
#
# COMPACT_ATOMS: atom_id res chain seq x y z
N LYS A 1 16.50 5.80 -23.16
CA LYS A 1 15.96 5.61 -21.79
C LYS A 1 14.44 5.51 -21.92
N LEU A 2 13.76 4.66 -21.15
CA LEU A 2 12.31 4.43 -21.33
C LEU A 2 11.48 5.66 -20.90
N LEU A 3 11.90 6.38 -19.86
CA LEU A 3 11.25 7.59 -19.34
C LEU A 3 12.30 8.69 -19.08
N PRO A 4 12.85 9.35 -20.13
CA PRO A 4 13.79 10.47 -19.98
C PRO A 4 13.22 11.67 -19.22
N GLU A 5 11.89 11.79 -19.16
CA GLU A 5 11.15 12.85 -18.47
C GLU A 5 11.12 12.70 -16.94
N PHE A 6 11.66 11.63 -16.36
CA PHE A 6 11.70 11.52 -14.89
C PHE A 6 12.55 12.62 -14.26
N LEU A 7 12.01 13.23 -13.20
CA LEU A 7 12.74 14.14 -12.32
C LEU A 7 12.48 13.74 -10.87
N GLY A 8 13.38 12.91 -10.35
CA GLY A 8 13.24 12.25 -9.06
C GLY A 8 13.88 12.99 -7.90
N GLY A 9 13.59 12.56 -6.68
CA GLY A 9 14.41 12.92 -5.53
C GLY A 9 13.87 12.37 -4.21
N SER A 10 14.66 12.55 -3.15
CA SER A 10 14.32 12.15 -1.79
C SER A 10 14.68 13.26 -0.80
N ALA A 11 13.90 13.34 0.28
CA ALA A 11 14.17 14.22 1.41
C ALA A 11 15.27 13.63 2.31
N ASP A 12 16.52 13.68 1.85
CA ASP A 12 17.72 13.19 2.56
C ASP A 12 17.78 11.68 2.87
N LEU A 13 16.83 10.91 2.34
CA LEU A 13 16.65 9.48 2.63
C LEU A 13 16.92 8.58 1.41
N ALA A 14 17.65 9.06 0.40
CA ALA A 14 17.90 8.33 -0.83
C ALA A 14 18.40 6.87 -0.66
N PRO A 15 19.37 6.56 0.23
CA PRO A 15 19.80 5.17 0.44
C PRO A 15 18.75 4.32 1.17
N SER A 16 17.84 4.93 1.93
CA SER A 16 16.79 4.23 2.68
C SER A 16 15.49 4.08 1.89
N ASN A 17 15.17 5.03 0.99
CA ASN A 17 14.01 4.96 0.11
C ASN A 17 14.31 4.23 -1.21
N LEU A 18 15.59 3.99 -1.52
CA LEU A 18 16.07 3.33 -2.75
C LEU A 18 15.64 4.06 -4.05
N THR A 19 15.79 5.38 -4.06
CA THR A 19 15.30 6.25 -5.14
C THR A 19 16.32 6.58 -6.23
N ILE A 20 17.56 6.16 -6.05
CA ILE A 20 18.66 6.31 -7.02
C ILE A 20 18.76 5.02 -7.83
N TRP A 21 18.69 5.14 -9.16
CA TRP A 21 18.94 4.04 -10.09
C TRP A 21 20.23 4.32 -10.88
N SER A 22 20.70 3.35 -11.66
CA SER A 22 22.00 3.41 -12.35
C SER A 22 22.19 4.59 -13.31
N GLY A 23 21.10 5.24 -13.74
CA GLY A 23 21.12 6.42 -14.62
C GLY A 23 20.61 7.71 -13.96
N SER A 24 20.53 7.74 -12.63
CA SER A 24 20.29 8.96 -11.84
C SER A 24 21.50 9.89 -11.89
N VAL A 25 21.27 11.17 -12.16
CA VAL A 25 22.30 12.22 -12.18
C VAL A 25 21.78 13.41 -11.38
N SER A 26 22.54 13.82 -10.35
CA SER A 26 22.17 14.95 -9.48
C SER A 26 22.20 16.28 -10.23
N LEU A 27 21.16 17.10 -10.04
CA LEU A 27 21.11 18.47 -10.57
C LEU A 27 22.20 19.40 -10.03
N ASP A 28 22.78 19.09 -8.87
CA ASP A 28 23.91 19.84 -8.31
C ASP A 28 25.22 19.56 -9.07
N LYS A 29 25.31 18.41 -9.73
CA LYS A 29 26.47 18.00 -10.53
C LYS A 29 26.31 18.36 -12.00
N ASP A 30 25.09 18.22 -12.52
CA ASP A 30 24.75 18.51 -13.91
C ASP A 30 23.30 19.00 -13.99
N HIS A 31 23.09 20.23 -14.45
CA HIS A 31 21.75 20.83 -14.60
C HIS A 31 20.88 20.11 -15.64
N ALA A 32 21.46 19.28 -16.52
CA ALA A 32 20.72 18.37 -17.40
C ALA A 32 20.40 17.00 -16.74
N GLY A 33 20.71 16.86 -15.46
CA GLY A 33 20.42 15.67 -14.66
C GLY A 33 18.91 15.45 -14.43
N ASN A 34 18.61 14.46 -13.60
CA ASN A 34 17.24 13.96 -13.39
C ASN A 34 16.95 13.60 -11.93
N TYR A 35 17.79 14.05 -10.99
CA TYR A 35 17.68 13.74 -9.58
C TYR A 35 17.95 14.97 -8.69
N ILE A 36 17.10 15.17 -7.69
CA ILE A 36 17.13 16.29 -6.76
C ILE A 36 17.41 15.77 -5.35
N HIS A 37 18.42 16.34 -4.68
CA HIS A 37 18.64 16.15 -3.25
C HIS A 37 17.88 17.24 -2.51
N TYR A 38 16.66 16.94 -2.03
CA TYR A 38 15.81 17.95 -1.40
C TYR A 38 16.30 18.37 0.00
N GLY A 39 17.13 17.54 0.65
CA GLY A 39 17.42 17.63 2.09
C GLY A 39 16.19 17.32 2.94
N VAL A 40 16.27 17.52 4.26
CA VAL A 40 15.18 17.24 5.21
C VAL A 40 14.07 18.30 5.10
N ARG A 41 13.26 18.21 4.03
CA ARG A 41 12.32 19.25 3.58
C ARG A 41 11.09 18.67 2.90
N GLU A 42 10.37 17.75 3.55
CA GLU A 42 9.28 16.98 2.94
C GLU A 42 8.18 17.85 2.34
N PHE A 43 7.76 18.90 3.06
CA PHE A 43 6.74 19.82 2.56
C PHE A 43 7.25 20.61 1.35
N GLY A 44 8.44 21.18 1.46
CA GLY A 44 9.07 21.91 0.36
C GLY A 44 9.26 21.04 -0.87
N MET A 45 9.81 19.83 -0.70
CA MET A 45 9.95 18.80 -1.73
C MET A 45 8.64 18.54 -2.47
N THR A 46 7.57 18.28 -1.73
CA THR A 46 6.28 17.91 -2.32
C THR A 46 5.64 19.09 -3.05
N ALA A 47 5.73 20.31 -2.49
CA ALA A 47 5.21 21.51 -3.15
C ALA A 47 6.03 21.89 -4.40
N ILE A 48 7.35 21.71 -4.37
CA ILE A 48 8.24 21.90 -5.52
C ILE A 48 7.89 20.90 -6.63
N ALA A 49 7.69 19.62 -6.28
CA ALA A 49 7.28 18.59 -7.23
C ALA A 49 5.93 18.90 -7.89
N ASN A 50 5.00 19.52 -7.16
CA ASN A 50 3.75 20.02 -7.76
C ASN A 50 4.01 21.10 -8.81
N GLY A 51 4.94 22.03 -8.54
CA GLY A 51 5.39 23.03 -9.52
C GLY A 51 6.04 22.41 -10.75
N ILE A 52 6.87 21.38 -10.57
CA ILE A 52 7.50 20.61 -11.66
C ILE A 52 6.43 19.95 -12.54
N ALA A 53 5.42 19.32 -11.94
CA ALA A 53 4.32 18.69 -12.68
C ALA A 53 3.49 19.74 -13.46
N LEU A 54 3.21 20.89 -12.85
CA LEU A 54 2.46 22.00 -13.47
C LEU A 54 3.21 22.65 -14.64
N HIS A 55 4.54 22.75 -14.55
CA HIS A 55 5.37 23.30 -15.62
C HIS A 55 5.27 22.47 -16.91
N GLY A 56 5.13 21.14 -16.77
CA GLY A 56 5.16 20.21 -17.90
C GLY A 56 6.58 19.87 -18.37
N GLY A 57 6.68 18.78 -19.11
CA GLY A 57 7.95 18.22 -19.60
C GLY A 57 8.59 17.18 -18.68
N PHE A 58 8.10 17.03 -17.44
CA PHE A 58 8.64 16.09 -16.45
C PHE A 58 7.56 15.21 -15.80
N VAL A 59 8.00 14.08 -15.27
CA VAL A 59 7.26 13.22 -14.34
C VAL A 59 7.99 13.23 -13.00
N PRO A 60 7.55 14.03 -12.02
CA PRO A 60 8.22 14.09 -10.74
C PRO A 60 7.89 12.88 -9.87
N TYR A 61 8.92 12.35 -9.21
CA TYR A 61 8.74 11.47 -8.06
C TYR A 61 9.49 12.01 -6.85
N THR A 62 8.88 11.91 -5.68
CA THR A 62 9.47 12.36 -4.41
C THR A 62 9.42 11.26 -3.37
N ALA A 63 10.36 11.23 -2.43
CA ALA A 63 10.43 10.16 -1.44
C ALA A 63 10.80 10.63 -0.04
N THR A 64 10.22 9.96 0.95
CA THR A 64 10.54 10.03 2.38
C THR A 64 9.96 8.79 3.08
N PHE A 65 10.13 8.65 4.40
CA PHE A 65 9.38 7.64 5.15
C PHE A 65 7.89 8.00 5.21
N LEU A 66 7.02 6.99 5.26
CA LEU A 66 5.59 7.21 5.24
C LEU A 66 5.11 8.13 6.37
N MET A 67 5.66 8.00 7.57
CA MET A 67 5.32 8.87 8.71
C MET A 67 5.41 10.35 8.34
N PHE A 68 6.45 10.73 7.59
CA PHE A 68 6.71 12.13 7.25
C PHE A 68 5.84 12.67 6.11
N VAL A 69 4.89 11.87 5.59
CA VAL A 69 3.78 12.42 4.80
C VAL A 69 2.98 13.47 5.58
N GLU A 70 2.97 13.39 6.91
CA GLU A 70 2.31 14.37 7.76
C GLU A 70 2.94 15.76 7.64
N TYR A 71 4.26 15.86 7.49
CA TYR A 71 4.95 17.13 7.22
C TYR A 71 4.52 17.72 5.88
N ALA A 72 4.26 16.88 4.88
CA ALA A 72 3.92 17.29 3.51
C ALA A 72 2.42 17.27 3.19
N ARG A 73 1.56 17.00 4.18
CA ARG A 73 0.20 16.51 3.94
C ARG A 73 -0.65 17.42 3.08
N ASN A 74 -0.51 18.73 3.25
CA ASN A 74 -1.28 19.70 2.47
C ASN A 74 -0.78 19.80 1.01
N ALA A 75 0.54 19.69 0.75
CA ALA A 75 1.05 19.63 -0.62
C ALA A 75 0.55 18.39 -1.38
N VAL A 76 0.49 17.23 -0.70
CA VAL A 76 -0.14 16.00 -1.24
C VAL A 76 -1.60 16.25 -1.61
N ARG A 77 -2.37 16.87 -0.69
CA ARG A 77 -3.77 17.23 -0.96
C ARG A 77 -3.90 18.19 -2.15
N MET A 78 -3.00 19.16 -2.28
CA MET A 78 -3.02 20.11 -3.38
C MET A 78 -2.75 19.43 -4.73
N ALA A 79 -1.87 18.44 -4.80
CA ALA A 79 -1.67 17.67 -6.03
C ALA A 79 -2.94 16.92 -6.45
N ALA A 80 -3.62 16.30 -5.50
CA ALA A 80 -4.89 15.62 -5.74
C ALA A 80 -5.98 16.60 -6.21
N LEU A 81 -6.08 17.77 -5.58
CA LEU A 81 -7.01 18.84 -5.96
C LEU A 81 -6.73 19.37 -7.37
N MET A 82 -5.47 19.62 -7.71
CA MET A 82 -5.05 20.17 -8.99
C MET A 82 -5.04 19.13 -10.13
N LYS A 83 -5.28 17.85 -9.82
CA LYS A 83 -5.28 16.74 -10.78
C LYS A 83 -3.96 16.59 -11.53
N ILE A 84 -2.85 16.80 -10.83
CA ILE A 84 -1.51 16.71 -11.42
C ILE A 84 -0.86 15.36 -11.15
N ARG A 85 -0.08 14.87 -12.12
CA ARG A 85 0.71 13.65 -11.99
C ARG A 85 1.96 13.90 -11.14
N SER A 86 1.89 13.49 -9.87
CA SER A 86 3.01 13.45 -8.94
C SER A 86 3.08 12.08 -8.27
N ILE A 87 4.26 11.47 -8.26
CA ILE A 87 4.46 10.13 -7.69
C ILE A 87 5.14 10.28 -6.33
N TYR A 88 4.55 9.70 -5.28
CA TYR A 88 5.09 9.73 -3.94
C TYR A 88 5.56 8.35 -3.53
N VAL A 89 6.85 8.21 -3.24
CA VAL A 89 7.48 6.96 -2.78
C VAL A 89 7.62 7.04 -1.27
N TYR A 90 6.72 6.40 -0.54
CA TYR A 90 6.74 6.35 0.91
C TYR A 90 7.18 4.97 1.37
N THR A 91 8.37 4.87 1.96
CA THR A 91 8.90 3.60 2.49
C THR A 91 8.73 3.52 4.01
N HIS A 92 9.09 2.37 4.61
CA HIS A 92 8.98 2.13 6.07
C HIS A 92 7.53 2.31 6.53
N ASP A 93 6.64 1.45 6.02
CA ASP A 93 5.21 1.69 5.99
C ASP A 93 4.42 1.25 7.23
N SER A 94 5.04 0.55 8.19
CA SER A 94 4.36 0.00 9.37
C SER A 94 5.32 -0.21 10.55
N ILE A 95 4.83 -0.86 11.61
CA ILE A 95 5.65 -1.44 12.70
C ILE A 95 6.78 -2.36 12.20
N GLY A 96 6.70 -2.85 10.96
CA GLY A 96 7.75 -3.65 10.32
C GLY A 96 9.09 -2.93 10.15
N LEU A 97 9.15 -1.61 10.35
CA LEU A 97 10.42 -0.88 10.40
C LEU A 97 11.22 -1.16 11.69
N GLY A 98 10.58 -1.62 12.76
CA GLY A 98 11.24 -2.03 13.99
C GLY A 98 11.69 -0.89 14.89
N GLU A 99 12.99 -0.82 15.17
CA GLU A 99 13.58 -0.18 16.34
C GLU A 99 13.47 1.35 16.39
N ASP A 100 13.15 2.04 15.29
CA ASP A 100 12.96 3.51 15.32
C ASP A 100 11.68 3.91 16.08
N GLY A 101 10.80 2.95 16.38
CA GLY A 101 9.73 3.09 17.36
C GLY A 101 8.53 3.94 16.93
N PRO A 102 7.64 4.28 17.89
CA PRO A 102 6.31 4.84 17.61
C PRO A 102 6.32 6.19 16.90
N THR A 103 7.42 6.94 16.97
CA THR A 103 7.53 8.23 16.27
C THR A 103 7.76 8.06 14.78
N HIS A 104 8.14 6.87 14.32
CA HIS A 104 8.44 6.56 12.92
C HIS A 104 7.48 5.55 12.32
N GLN A 105 6.88 4.68 13.14
CA GLN A 105 6.01 3.59 12.73
C GLN A 105 4.62 4.12 12.31
N PRO A 106 4.29 4.08 11.02
CA PRO A 106 2.98 4.52 10.56
C PRO A 106 1.87 3.59 11.07
N VAL A 107 0.72 4.18 11.39
CA VAL A 107 -0.50 3.47 11.80
C VAL A 107 -1.69 3.97 10.99
N GLU A 108 -1.98 5.26 11.03
CA GLU A 108 -3.17 5.89 10.44
C GLU A 108 -2.92 6.58 9.09
N GLN A 109 -1.67 6.70 8.66
CA GLN A 109 -1.27 7.49 7.49
C GLN A 109 -1.87 6.90 6.19
N LEU A 110 -1.93 5.57 6.06
CA LEU A 110 -2.59 4.89 4.93
C LEU A 110 -4.07 5.29 4.85
N ALA A 111 -4.79 5.18 5.97
CA ALA A 111 -6.21 5.52 6.02
C ALA A 111 -6.45 6.98 5.63
N SER A 112 -5.62 7.91 6.16
CA SER A 112 -5.65 9.33 5.82
C SER A 112 -5.49 9.57 4.30
N LEU A 113 -4.53 8.90 3.67
CA LEU A 113 -4.31 9.00 2.22
C LEU A 113 -5.50 8.44 1.43
N ARG A 114 -6.02 7.26 1.83
CA ARG A 114 -7.14 6.58 1.15
C ARG A 114 -8.43 7.38 1.16
N VAL A 115 -8.71 8.13 2.24
CA VAL A 115 -9.90 8.98 2.32
C VAL A 115 -9.73 10.36 1.65
N THR A 116 -8.57 10.64 1.04
CA THR A 116 -8.32 11.89 0.32
C THR A 116 -8.93 11.81 -1.09
N PRO A 117 -9.86 12.72 -1.46
CA PRO A 117 -10.42 12.73 -2.81
C PRO A 117 -9.35 12.84 -3.90
N ASN A 118 -9.50 12.06 -4.97
CA ASN A 118 -8.58 12.01 -6.12
C ASN A 118 -7.14 11.52 -5.83
N MET A 119 -6.87 11.05 -4.62
CA MET A 119 -5.62 10.36 -4.29
C MET A 119 -5.69 8.91 -4.79
N SER A 120 -4.59 8.41 -5.35
CA SER A 120 -4.42 6.96 -5.52
C SER A 120 -3.36 6.44 -4.56
N ASN A 121 -3.68 5.37 -3.84
CA ASN A 121 -2.83 4.78 -2.81
C ASN A 121 -2.62 3.29 -3.09
N TRP A 122 -1.35 2.91 -3.26
CA TRP A 122 -0.95 1.53 -3.57
C TRP A 122 -0.03 1.00 -2.48
N ARG A 123 -0.45 -0.08 -1.80
CA ARG A 123 0.34 -0.85 -0.85
C ARG A 123 0.59 -2.27 -1.39
N PRO A 124 1.57 -2.45 -2.29
CA PRO A 124 1.81 -3.71 -2.98
C PRO A 124 2.37 -4.78 -2.05
N ALA A 125 1.93 -6.03 -2.26
CA ALA A 125 2.33 -7.19 -1.45
C ALA A 125 3.66 -7.83 -1.84
N ASP A 126 4.16 -7.56 -3.05
CA ASP A 126 5.43 -8.09 -3.53
C ASP A 126 5.97 -7.25 -4.70
N GLN A 127 7.09 -7.70 -5.29
CA GLN A 127 7.73 -7.01 -6.42
C GLN A 127 6.85 -6.90 -7.67
N VAL A 128 5.93 -7.85 -7.89
CA VAL A 128 5.03 -7.85 -9.06
C VAL A 128 3.98 -6.76 -8.88
N GLU A 129 3.31 -6.71 -7.73
CA GLU A 129 2.38 -5.63 -7.44
C GLU A 129 3.06 -4.27 -7.39
N THR A 130 4.31 -4.21 -6.92
CA THR A 130 5.11 -2.98 -6.91
C THR A 130 5.35 -2.47 -8.32
N ALA A 131 5.69 -3.35 -9.27
CA ALA A 131 5.87 -2.98 -10.67
C ALA A 131 4.55 -2.49 -11.32
N VAL A 132 3.42 -3.14 -11.01
CA VAL A 132 2.10 -2.70 -11.50
C VAL A 132 1.71 -1.35 -10.91
N ALA A 133 1.96 -1.13 -9.62
CA ALA A 133 1.70 0.14 -8.95
C ALA A 133 2.53 1.29 -9.52
N TRP A 134 3.82 1.05 -9.81
CA TRP A 134 4.67 2.02 -10.52
C TRP A 134 4.15 2.33 -11.92
N LYS A 135 3.78 1.30 -12.71
CA LYS A 135 3.18 1.49 -14.03
C LYS A 135 1.92 2.36 -13.95
N TYR A 136 1.03 2.06 -13.01
CA TYR A 136 -0.17 2.85 -12.76
C TYR A 136 0.16 4.30 -12.41
N ALA A 137 1.12 4.53 -11.51
CA ALA A 137 1.54 5.86 -11.09
C ALA A 137 2.09 6.71 -12.25
N ILE A 138 2.84 6.09 -13.16
CA ILE A 138 3.40 6.74 -14.35
C ILE A 138 2.30 7.07 -15.35
N GLU A 139 1.34 6.16 -15.57
CA GLU A 139 0.28 6.32 -16.56
C GLU A 139 -0.85 7.25 -16.10
N ARG A 140 -1.04 7.42 -14.79
CA ARG A 140 -2.09 8.26 -14.23
C ARG A 140 -1.80 9.76 -14.43
N GLN A 141 -2.52 10.39 -15.35
CA GLN A 141 -2.31 11.81 -15.70
C GLN A 141 -3.17 12.80 -14.90
N ASP A 142 -4.22 12.33 -14.22
CA ASP A 142 -5.27 13.17 -13.62
C ASP A 142 -5.23 13.23 -12.08
N GLY A 143 -4.10 12.87 -11.49
CA GLY A 143 -3.86 13.01 -10.06
C GLY A 143 -2.64 12.24 -9.56
N PRO A 144 -2.30 12.41 -8.27
CA PRO A 144 -1.10 11.85 -7.69
C PRO A 144 -1.26 10.40 -7.25
N THR A 145 -0.15 9.68 -7.17
CA THR A 145 -0.14 8.29 -6.69
C THR A 145 0.90 8.13 -5.59
N SER A 146 0.50 7.60 -4.43
CA SER A 146 1.42 7.20 -3.37
C SER A 146 1.67 5.69 -3.42
N LEU A 147 2.93 5.32 -3.43
CA LEU A 147 3.43 3.96 -3.27
C LEU A 147 3.86 3.78 -1.82
N ILE A 148 3.27 2.80 -1.15
CA ILE A 148 3.45 2.50 0.27
C ILE A 148 4.29 1.22 0.37
N LEU A 149 5.55 1.33 0.79
CA LEU A 149 6.54 0.29 0.60
C LEU A 149 7.18 -0.14 1.93
N SER A 150 7.36 -1.45 2.09
CA SER A 150 7.96 -2.04 3.29
C SER A 150 9.45 -1.74 3.41
N ARG A 151 9.98 -1.86 4.63
CA ARG A 151 11.42 -1.94 4.89
C ARG A 151 11.92 -3.38 4.67
N GLN A 152 11.14 -4.33 5.16
CA GLN A 152 11.41 -5.76 5.14
C GLN A 152 11.10 -6.39 3.78
N ASN A 153 11.74 -7.53 3.52
CA ASN A 153 11.48 -8.36 2.35
C ASN A 153 10.07 -8.96 2.41
N LEU A 154 9.41 -9.08 1.27
CA LEU A 154 8.08 -9.68 1.14
C LEU A 154 8.13 -10.90 0.21
N ALA A 155 7.43 -11.97 0.57
CA ALA A 155 7.35 -13.17 -0.26
C ALA A 155 6.52 -12.92 -1.53
N GLN A 156 7.08 -13.28 -2.69
CA GLN A 156 6.33 -13.22 -3.95
C GLN A 156 5.23 -14.26 -3.99
N GLN A 157 4.03 -13.83 -4.35
CA GLN A 157 2.87 -14.71 -4.49
C GLN A 157 2.76 -15.30 -5.91
N PRO A 158 2.45 -16.60 -6.06
CA PRO A 158 2.17 -17.19 -7.36
C PRO A 158 0.88 -16.61 -7.94
N ARG A 159 0.87 -16.33 -9.25
CA ARG A 159 -0.29 -15.77 -9.96
C ARG A 159 -0.49 -16.45 -11.29
N THR A 160 -1.75 -16.66 -11.67
CA THR A 160 -2.13 -16.93 -13.06
C THR A 160 -2.02 -15.65 -13.90
N ALA A 161 -2.09 -15.78 -15.23
CA ALA A 161 -2.10 -14.62 -16.13
C ALA A 161 -3.29 -13.68 -15.86
N GLU A 162 -4.45 -14.25 -15.52
CA GLU A 162 -5.63 -13.46 -15.17
C GLU A 162 -5.44 -12.69 -13.85
N GLN A 163 -4.90 -13.35 -12.82
CA GLN A 163 -4.61 -12.70 -11.55
C GLN A 163 -3.60 -11.56 -11.71
N LEU A 164 -2.56 -11.78 -12.52
CA LEU A 164 -1.58 -10.75 -12.85
C LEU A 164 -2.23 -9.53 -13.51
N ALA A 165 -3.11 -9.73 -14.48
CA ALA A 165 -3.85 -8.65 -15.12
C ALA A 165 -4.80 -7.93 -14.14
N ASN A 166 -5.38 -8.66 -13.20
CA ASN A 166 -6.31 -8.12 -12.21
C ASN A 166 -5.63 -7.32 -11.10
N VAL A 167 -4.30 -7.37 -10.92
CA VAL A 167 -3.58 -6.50 -9.97
C VAL A 167 -3.90 -5.02 -10.22
N ALA A 168 -3.97 -4.61 -11.49
CA ALA A 168 -4.26 -3.23 -11.88
C ALA A 168 -5.69 -2.78 -11.51
N LYS A 169 -6.58 -3.72 -11.17
CA LYS A 169 -7.95 -3.43 -10.71
C LYS A 169 -8.02 -3.13 -9.22
N GLY A 170 -6.88 -3.07 -8.52
CA GLY A 170 -6.76 -2.61 -7.14
C GLY A 170 -7.15 -3.62 -6.06
N GLY A 171 -8.02 -4.58 -6.38
CA GLY A 171 -8.40 -5.68 -5.49
C GLY A 171 -8.82 -6.91 -6.28
N TYR A 172 -8.24 -8.06 -5.99
CA TYR A 172 -8.45 -9.28 -6.78
C TYR A 172 -8.31 -10.55 -5.93
N VAL A 173 -8.90 -11.64 -6.42
CA VAL A 173 -8.83 -12.96 -5.78
C VAL A 173 -7.45 -13.59 -6.01
N LEU A 174 -6.70 -13.79 -4.94
CA LEU A 174 -5.36 -14.41 -4.97
C LEU A 174 -5.42 -15.91 -4.66
N LYS A 175 -6.22 -16.30 -3.67
CA LYS A 175 -6.54 -17.69 -3.32
C LYS A 175 -8.05 -17.83 -3.23
N ASP A 176 -8.59 -18.99 -3.59
CA ASP A 176 -10.03 -19.20 -3.62
C ASP A 176 -10.41 -20.61 -3.23
N SER A 177 -11.68 -20.79 -2.86
CA SER A 177 -12.28 -22.09 -2.57
C SER A 177 -13.12 -22.58 -3.76
N ASP A 178 -13.41 -23.88 -3.79
CA ASP A 178 -14.42 -24.42 -4.72
C ASP A 178 -15.84 -23.99 -4.32
N GLY A 179 -16.49 -23.28 -5.23
CA GLY A 179 -17.82 -22.71 -5.02
C GLY A 179 -17.80 -21.44 -4.17
N GLN A 180 -18.93 -21.12 -3.53
CA GLN A 180 -19.03 -19.90 -2.72
C GLN A 180 -18.20 -20.02 -1.43
N PRO A 181 -17.31 -19.05 -1.12
CA PRO A 181 -16.57 -19.06 0.13
C PRO A 181 -17.49 -18.78 1.31
N GLU A 182 -17.22 -19.40 2.46
CA GLU A 182 -17.84 -19.05 3.74
C GLU A 182 -17.12 -17.90 4.43
N LEU A 183 -15.86 -17.62 4.05
CA LEU A 183 -15.00 -16.61 4.65
C LEU A 183 -14.13 -15.93 3.59
N ILE A 184 -13.99 -14.61 3.68
CA ILE A 184 -13.04 -13.84 2.85
C ILE A 184 -12.02 -13.14 3.73
N LEU A 185 -10.74 -13.43 3.51
CA LEU A 185 -9.61 -12.68 4.06
C LEU A 185 -9.22 -11.57 3.07
N ILE A 186 -9.17 -10.33 3.53
CA ILE A 186 -8.79 -9.16 2.73
C ILE A 186 -7.47 -8.64 3.30
N ALA A 187 -6.41 -8.59 2.51
CA ALA A 187 -5.10 -8.15 2.98
C ALA A 187 -4.40 -7.23 1.97
N THR A 188 -3.43 -6.47 2.47
CA THR A 188 -2.60 -5.55 1.68
C THR A 188 -1.15 -5.71 2.07
N GLY A 189 -0.23 -5.30 1.20
CA GLY A 189 1.19 -5.21 1.54
C GLY A 189 1.77 -6.48 2.18
N SER A 190 2.52 -6.27 3.26
CA SER A 190 3.18 -7.34 4.01
C SER A 190 2.24 -8.39 4.60
N GLU A 191 0.97 -8.05 4.83
CA GLU A 191 0.02 -8.96 5.50
C GLU A 191 -0.63 -9.96 4.52
N VAL A 192 -0.38 -9.87 3.22
CA VAL A 192 -0.88 -10.86 2.26
C VAL A 192 -0.26 -12.23 2.51
N GLU A 193 1.02 -12.30 2.88
CA GLU A 193 1.68 -13.57 3.24
C GLU A 193 1.02 -14.20 4.48
N LEU A 194 0.75 -13.37 5.49
CA LEU A 194 0.03 -13.76 6.71
C LEU A 194 -1.38 -14.30 6.40
N ALA A 195 -2.12 -13.62 5.51
CA ALA A 195 -3.45 -14.04 5.08
C ALA A 195 -3.42 -15.39 4.33
N VAL A 196 -2.40 -15.62 3.49
CA VAL A 196 -2.22 -16.91 2.80
C VAL A 196 -1.91 -18.02 3.80
N GLY A 197 -1.05 -17.77 4.80
CA GLY A 197 -0.78 -18.74 5.87
C GLY A 197 -2.05 -19.12 6.67
N ALA A 198 -2.92 -18.15 6.97
CA ALA A 198 -4.20 -18.41 7.61
C ALA A 198 -5.18 -19.16 6.71
N TYR A 199 -5.23 -18.81 5.42
CA TYR A 199 -6.00 -19.53 4.40
C TYR A 199 -5.59 -21.01 4.32
N ASP A 200 -4.29 -21.32 4.33
CA ASP A 200 -3.80 -22.69 4.24
C ASP A 200 -4.24 -23.51 5.47
N LYS A 201 -4.13 -22.96 6.68
CA LYS A 201 -4.60 -23.62 7.91
C LYS A 201 -6.13 -23.84 7.90
N LEU A 202 -6.91 -22.84 7.53
CA LEU A 202 -8.37 -22.94 7.50
C LEU A 202 -8.86 -23.92 6.42
N THR A 203 -8.23 -23.91 5.25
CA THR A 203 -8.54 -24.83 4.15
C THR A 203 -8.19 -26.27 4.53
N ALA A 204 -7.06 -26.49 5.20
CA ALA A 204 -6.69 -27.81 5.74
C ALA A 204 -7.69 -28.33 6.79
N ALA A 205 -8.37 -27.42 7.50
CA ALA A 205 -9.48 -27.73 8.39
C ALA A 205 -10.85 -27.89 7.68
N GLY A 206 -10.87 -27.89 6.33
CA GLY A 206 -12.07 -28.11 5.53
C GLY A 206 -12.97 -26.88 5.33
N ARG A 207 -12.48 -25.67 5.67
CA ARG A 207 -13.24 -24.42 5.48
C ARG A 207 -13.11 -23.90 4.05
N LYS A 208 -14.17 -23.25 3.54
CA LYS A 208 -14.17 -22.60 2.21
C LYS A 208 -13.72 -21.14 2.31
N VAL A 209 -12.43 -20.91 2.21
CA VAL A 209 -11.84 -19.57 2.41
C VAL A 209 -11.43 -18.96 1.08
N ARG A 210 -11.49 -17.64 0.97
CA ARG A 210 -10.92 -16.86 -0.12
C ARG A 210 -9.93 -15.85 0.42
N VAL A 211 -8.84 -15.59 -0.29
CA VAL A 211 -7.91 -14.48 -0.02
C VAL A 211 -8.01 -13.46 -1.15
N VAL A 212 -8.29 -12.22 -0.78
CA VAL A 212 -8.28 -11.05 -1.66
C VAL A 212 -7.06 -10.20 -1.33
N SER A 213 -6.16 -10.03 -2.30
CA SER A 213 -5.12 -9.00 -2.24
C SER A 213 -5.74 -7.67 -2.70
N MET A 214 -5.60 -6.62 -1.90
CA MET A 214 -6.21 -5.30 -2.12
C MET A 214 -5.14 -4.19 -2.17
N PRO A 215 -4.19 -4.22 -3.14
CA PRO A 215 -3.10 -3.25 -3.18
C PRO A 215 -3.57 -1.80 -3.31
N SER A 216 -4.73 -1.53 -3.94
CA SER A 216 -5.28 -0.18 -4.05
C SER A 216 -6.81 -0.18 -3.92
N THR A 217 -7.27 0.29 -2.76
CA THR A 217 -8.70 0.45 -2.49
C THR A 217 -9.39 1.44 -3.41
N ASP A 218 -8.72 2.53 -3.81
CA ASP A 218 -9.32 3.51 -4.73
C ASP A 218 -9.46 2.98 -6.16
N ALA A 219 -8.49 2.17 -6.63
CA ALA A 219 -8.60 1.51 -7.93
C ALA A 219 -9.70 0.43 -7.91
N PHE A 220 -9.83 -0.31 -6.80
CA PHE A 220 -10.91 -1.29 -6.61
C PHE A 220 -12.29 -0.64 -6.59
N ASP A 221 -12.47 0.46 -5.86
CA ASP A 221 -13.75 1.15 -5.77
C ASP A 221 -14.24 1.70 -7.11
N LYS A 222 -13.31 2.05 -8.01
CA LYS A 222 -13.59 2.53 -9.37
C LYS A 222 -14.01 1.42 -10.34
N GLN A 223 -13.84 0.15 -9.96
CA GLN A 223 -14.29 -0.97 -10.79
C GLN A 223 -15.83 -1.03 -10.84
N ASP A 224 -16.34 -1.61 -11.93
CA ASP A 224 -17.77 -1.82 -12.08
C ASP A 224 -18.35 -2.70 -10.95
N ALA A 225 -19.66 -2.64 -10.77
CA ALA A 225 -20.34 -3.36 -9.70
C ALA A 225 -20.23 -4.88 -9.84
N ALA A 226 -20.14 -5.41 -11.07
CA ALA A 226 -20.05 -6.85 -11.31
C ALA A 226 -18.68 -7.38 -10.88
N TYR A 227 -17.60 -6.66 -11.18
CA TYR A 227 -16.25 -7.02 -10.74
C TYR A 227 -16.13 -6.98 -9.21
N ARG A 228 -16.62 -5.90 -8.58
CA ARG A 228 -16.59 -5.79 -7.11
C ARG A 228 -17.39 -6.89 -6.43
N GLU A 229 -18.55 -7.27 -6.98
CA GLU A 229 -19.34 -8.41 -6.51
C GLU A 229 -18.61 -9.74 -6.71
N ALA A 230 -17.91 -9.93 -7.84
CA ALA A 230 -17.15 -11.15 -8.10
C ALA A 230 -15.98 -11.33 -7.11
N VAL A 231 -15.35 -10.24 -6.65
CA VAL A 231 -14.25 -10.28 -5.68
C VAL A 231 -14.76 -10.37 -4.24
N LEU A 232 -15.72 -9.51 -3.86
CA LEU A 232 -16.33 -9.43 -2.53
C LEU A 232 -17.85 -9.65 -2.57
N PRO A 233 -18.33 -10.89 -2.79
CA PRO A 233 -19.75 -11.19 -2.89
C PRO A 233 -20.53 -10.71 -1.67
N LYS A 234 -21.66 -10.02 -1.88
CA LYS A 234 -22.49 -9.49 -0.78
C LYS A 234 -23.08 -10.59 0.11
N ALA A 235 -23.28 -11.77 -0.46
CA ALA A 235 -23.78 -12.94 0.27
C ALA A 235 -22.78 -13.45 1.33
N VAL A 236 -21.49 -13.12 1.20
CA VAL A 236 -20.45 -13.55 2.15
C VAL A 236 -20.11 -12.38 3.05
N SER A 237 -20.75 -12.36 4.23
CA SER A 237 -20.59 -11.30 5.23
C SER A 237 -19.45 -11.56 6.21
N ALA A 238 -19.04 -12.82 6.41
CA ALA A 238 -17.86 -13.16 7.19
C ALA A 238 -16.60 -12.75 6.42
N ARG A 239 -16.05 -11.60 6.81
CA ARG A 239 -14.88 -10.98 6.20
C ARG A 239 -13.89 -10.59 7.29
N VAL A 240 -12.61 -10.90 7.07
CA VAL A 240 -11.52 -10.50 7.96
C VAL A 240 -10.56 -9.63 7.18
N ALA A 241 -10.40 -8.36 7.56
CA ALA A 241 -9.36 -7.51 7.03
C ALA A 241 -8.07 -7.65 7.84
N ILE A 242 -6.91 -7.68 7.18
CA ILE A 242 -5.60 -7.90 7.79
C ILE A 242 -4.64 -6.87 7.24
N GLU A 243 -4.25 -5.90 8.07
CA GLU A 243 -3.32 -4.82 7.69
C GLU A 243 -2.64 -4.24 8.94
N ALA A 244 -1.31 -4.10 8.90
CA ALA A 244 -0.54 -3.41 9.94
C ALA A 244 -0.71 -1.89 9.88
N GLY A 245 -1.96 -1.45 10.07
CA GLY A 245 -2.42 -0.06 10.08
C GLY A 245 -3.75 0.06 10.84
N ILE A 246 -4.28 1.27 10.96
CA ILE A 246 -5.44 1.57 11.81
C ILE A 246 -6.68 0.75 11.40
N ALA A 247 -7.26 0.02 12.37
CA ALA A 247 -8.33 -0.93 12.11
C ALA A 247 -9.58 -0.28 11.49
N ASP A 248 -10.01 0.87 12.00
CA ASP A 248 -11.30 1.49 11.67
C ASP A 248 -11.54 1.76 10.17
N TYR A 249 -10.47 1.91 9.39
CA TYR A 249 -10.58 2.06 7.93
C TYR A 249 -11.34 0.89 7.28
N TRP A 250 -11.15 -0.31 7.80
CA TRP A 250 -11.58 -1.54 7.17
C TRP A 250 -13.07 -1.85 7.29
N PHE A 251 -13.79 -1.18 8.18
CA PHE A 251 -15.25 -1.33 8.30
C PHE A 251 -15.99 -1.13 6.97
N LYS A 252 -15.45 -0.31 6.06
CA LYS A 252 -15.97 -0.13 4.70
C LYS A 252 -16.11 -1.43 3.92
N TYR A 253 -15.19 -2.38 4.10
CA TYR A 253 -15.14 -3.63 3.33
C TYR A 253 -15.65 -4.84 4.11
N VAL A 254 -15.49 -4.85 5.44
CA VAL A 254 -15.91 -5.98 6.29
C VAL A 254 -17.29 -5.80 6.90
N GLY A 255 -17.82 -4.57 6.94
CA GLY A 255 -19.12 -4.26 7.55
C GLY A 255 -19.13 -4.48 9.07
N LEU A 256 -20.33 -4.57 9.64
CA LEU A 256 -20.52 -4.71 11.09
C LEU A 256 -20.45 -6.15 11.61
N ASN A 257 -20.43 -7.13 10.69
CA ASN A 257 -20.43 -8.57 11.00
C ASN A 257 -19.09 -9.23 10.66
N GLY A 258 -18.09 -8.45 10.26
CA GLY A 258 -16.74 -8.92 9.99
C GLY A 258 -15.81 -8.74 11.19
N ALA A 259 -14.53 -9.02 10.97
CA ALA A 259 -13.46 -8.77 11.93
C ALA A 259 -12.28 -8.05 11.25
N ILE A 260 -11.43 -7.44 12.06
CA ILE A 260 -10.25 -6.71 11.58
C ILE A 260 -9.07 -7.11 12.47
N VAL A 261 -7.99 -7.56 11.83
CA VAL A 261 -6.66 -7.72 12.43
C VAL A 261 -5.85 -6.52 11.97
N GLY A 262 -5.79 -5.50 12.83
CA GLY A 262 -5.10 -4.26 12.56
C GLY A 262 -4.72 -3.54 13.85
N MET A 263 -4.00 -2.43 13.71
CA MET A 263 -3.53 -1.61 14.82
C MET A 263 -4.68 -0.80 15.44
N THR A 264 -4.63 -0.58 16.75
CA THR A 264 -5.56 0.28 17.50
C THR A 264 -4.85 1.24 18.47
N SER A 265 -3.52 1.28 18.41
CA SER A 265 -2.63 2.10 19.20
C SER A 265 -1.45 2.56 18.34
N PHE A 266 -0.60 3.44 18.91
CA PHE A 266 0.77 3.59 18.39
C PHE A 266 1.55 2.28 18.53
N GLY A 267 2.68 2.19 17.84
CA GLY A 267 3.61 1.07 17.99
C GLY A 267 4.57 1.22 19.17
N GLU A 268 5.65 0.45 19.15
CA GLU A 268 6.66 0.38 20.22
C GLU A 268 8.07 0.24 19.63
N SER A 269 9.09 0.60 20.40
CA SER A 269 10.49 0.46 19.98
C SER A 269 11.03 -0.96 20.27
N ALA A 270 10.94 -1.86 19.30
CA ALA A 270 11.49 -3.21 19.39
C ALA A 270 11.80 -3.80 17.99
N PRO A 271 12.51 -4.94 17.89
CA PRO A 271 12.64 -5.68 16.64
C PRO A 271 11.28 -5.99 16.00
N ALA A 272 11.19 -5.84 14.67
CA ALA A 272 9.92 -5.95 13.93
C ALA A 272 9.16 -7.27 14.16
N GLU A 273 9.86 -8.41 14.25
CA GLU A 273 9.24 -9.72 14.50
C GLU A 273 8.48 -9.76 15.82
N LEU A 274 9.07 -9.19 16.89
CA LEU A 274 8.43 -9.11 18.21
C LEU A 274 7.23 -8.15 18.19
N LEU A 275 7.31 -7.06 17.43
CA LEU A 275 6.19 -6.13 17.27
C LEU A 275 5.01 -6.80 16.54
N PHE A 276 5.28 -7.54 15.46
CA PHE A 276 4.22 -8.27 14.76
C PHE A 276 3.57 -9.33 15.67
N GLU A 277 4.35 -10.04 16.48
CA GLU A 277 3.81 -11.00 17.46
C GLU A 277 2.94 -10.31 18.51
N GLU A 278 3.46 -9.27 19.17
CA GLU A 278 2.78 -8.53 20.25
C GLU A 278 1.47 -7.89 19.78
N PHE A 279 1.47 -7.28 18.59
CA PHE A 279 0.27 -6.66 18.01
C PHE A 279 -0.66 -7.66 17.31
N GLY A 280 -0.38 -8.97 17.40
CA GLY A 280 -1.29 -10.03 16.95
C GLY A 280 -1.28 -10.29 15.44
N PHE A 281 -0.24 -9.88 14.72
CA PHE A 281 -0.04 -10.25 13.31
C PHE A 281 0.59 -11.64 13.18
N THR A 282 -0.10 -12.62 13.76
CA THR A 282 0.30 -14.04 13.74
C THR A 282 -0.77 -14.86 13.04
N VAL A 283 -0.36 -15.95 12.38
CA VAL A 283 -1.29 -16.83 11.67
C VAL A 283 -2.37 -17.35 12.62
N ASP A 284 -1.98 -17.67 13.86
CA ASP A 284 -2.90 -18.22 14.86
C ASP A 284 -3.98 -17.21 15.29
N ASN A 285 -3.61 -15.95 15.54
CA ASN A 285 -4.60 -14.91 15.84
C ASN A 285 -5.56 -14.68 14.65
N VAL A 286 -5.05 -14.62 13.41
CA VAL A 286 -5.90 -14.48 12.22
C VAL A 286 -6.89 -15.65 12.11
N VAL A 287 -6.42 -16.88 12.30
CA VAL A 287 -7.27 -18.09 12.29
C VAL A 287 -8.31 -18.04 13.41
N GLU A 288 -7.95 -17.61 14.61
CA GLU A 288 -8.89 -17.48 15.74
C GLU A 288 -10.01 -16.47 15.42
N LYS A 289 -9.65 -15.27 14.93
CA LYS A 289 -10.64 -14.25 14.54
C LYS A 289 -11.55 -14.75 13.42
N ALA A 290 -10.98 -15.41 12.41
CA ALA A 290 -11.73 -16.03 11.33
C ALA A 290 -12.72 -17.09 11.84
N GLN A 291 -12.29 -18.00 12.70
CA GLN A 291 -13.14 -19.04 13.26
C GLN A 291 -14.26 -18.47 14.12
N ALA A 292 -14.04 -17.36 14.83
CA ALA A 292 -15.07 -16.69 15.62
C ALA A 292 -16.25 -16.19 14.78
N LEU A 293 -16.03 -15.84 13.50
CA LEU A 293 -17.07 -15.42 12.56
C LEU A 293 -17.86 -16.57 11.94
N LEU A 294 -17.31 -17.80 11.99
CA LEU A 294 -17.87 -18.99 11.35
C LEU A 294 -18.59 -19.93 12.33
N LYS A 295 -18.89 -19.43 13.53
CA LYS A 295 -19.66 -20.15 14.57
C LYS A 295 -21.15 -19.99 14.37
#